data_AF-A0A2B7YZG0-F1
#
_entry.id   AF-A0A2B7YZG0-F1
#
_cell.length_a   1.000
_cell.length_b   1.000
_cell.length_c   1.000
_cell.angle_alpha   90.00
_cell.angle_beta   90.00
_cell.angle_gamma   90.00
#
_symmetry.space_group_name_H-M   'P 1'
#
loop_
_entity.id
_entity.type
_entity.pdbx_description
1 polymer ?
#
loop_
_entity_poly.entity_id
_entity_poly.type
_entity_poly.pdbx_seq_one_letter_code
_entity_poly.pdbx_strand_id
1 'polypeptide(L)'
;MDCMSFVPGPSAREAIENANGRILIRRDTMMQYVNEYILNCPSGPQPMLYQVFLNLVSEEQGPEIEVKFSIRDPTTTEEEDPAGELIGHAYAIHKDVSGGLSEKLLWEVGRRTPSLADADVARAFNAYRRVLAAHQGISPPVNVPIPPRPSPVSPPLPGTATAISRALSPSNIYFASDAMFYFVDLSGTSPTTQPDNTPLHLSRPMMAFDALILSACVALAIGAPPLVFSVLQSAERNDMGRMPNSYGRAVYAHAPDSIPEDGRIIIVG
;
A
#
# COMPACT_ATOMS: atom_id res chain seq x y z
N MET A 1 -18.70 -15.81 14.49
CA MET A 1 -17.74 -14.73 14.24
C MET A 1 -17.92 -14.35 12.80
N ASP A 2 -18.44 -13.16 12.54
CA ASP A 2 -18.52 -12.66 11.17
C ASP A 2 -17.09 -12.50 10.66
N CYS A 3 -16.79 -13.05 9.47
CA CYS A 3 -15.63 -12.60 8.70
C CYS A 3 -15.64 -11.06 8.70
N MET A 4 -14.47 -10.41 8.70
CA MET A 4 -14.41 -8.96 8.48
C MET A 4 -15.35 -8.62 7.31
N SER A 5 -16.46 -7.96 7.65
CA SER A 5 -17.65 -7.93 6.79
C SER A 5 -17.28 -7.23 5.49
N PHE A 6 -17.35 -7.98 4.40
CA PHE A 6 -16.77 -7.64 3.11
C PHE A 6 -17.90 -7.33 2.12
N VAL A 7 -17.84 -6.14 1.52
CA VAL A 7 -18.64 -5.81 0.33
C VAL A 7 -17.69 -5.87 -0.85
N PRO A 8 -17.79 -6.86 -1.76
CA PRO A 8 -17.03 -6.82 -3.00
C PRO A 8 -17.47 -5.58 -3.76
N GLY A 9 -16.61 -4.58 -3.84
CA GLY A 9 -16.76 -3.50 -4.81
C GLY A 9 -16.65 -4.04 -6.23
N PRO A 10 -17.05 -3.27 -7.25
CA PRO A 10 -16.81 -3.63 -8.65
C PRO A 10 -15.33 -4.00 -8.86
N SER A 11 -15.05 -4.94 -9.78
CA SER A 11 -13.68 -5.36 -10.10
C SER A 11 -12.80 -4.13 -10.32
N ALA A 12 -11.58 -4.07 -9.76
CA ALA A 12 -10.78 -2.84 -9.83
C ALA A 12 -10.55 -2.37 -11.27
N ARG A 13 -10.57 -3.29 -12.23
CA ARG A 13 -10.62 -3.00 -13.66
C ARG A 13 -11.75 -2.04 -14.04
N GLU A 14 -12.99 -2.33 -13.64
CA GLU A 14 -14.15 -1.48 -13.92
C GLU A 14 -14.00 -0.11 -13.25
N ALA A 15 -13.48 -0.06 -12.02
CA ALA A 15 -13.21 1.21 -11.34
C ALA A 15 -12.12 2.04 -12.04
N ILE A 16 -11.07 1.41 -12.60
CA ILE A 16 -10.02 2.10 -13.38
C ILE A 16 -10.59 2.61 -14.69
N GLU A 17 -11.33 1.77 -15.40
CA GLU A 17 -11.95 2.10 -16.68
C GLU A 17 -12.95 3.26 -16.51
N ASN A 18 -13.83 3.20 -15.51
CA ASN A 18 -14.78 4.27 -15.19
C ASN A 18 -14.08 5.58 -14.79
N ALA A 19 -12.92 5.47 -14.13
CA ALA A 19 -12.09 6.62 -13.76
C ALA A 19 -11.23 7.14 -14.91
N ASN A 20 -11.26 6.52 -16.10
CA ASN A 20 -10.33 6.78 -17.21
C ASN A 20 -8.85 6.80 -16.76
N GLY A 21 -8.49 5.92 -15.82
CA GLY A 21 -7.16 5.84 -15.23
C GLY A 21 -6.77 7.03 -14.34
N ARG A 22 -7.73 7.81 -13.84
CA ARG A 22 -7.46 9.00 -13.01
C ARG A 22 -8.37 9.08 -11.80
N ILE A 23 -7.79 9.13 -10.61
CA ILE A 23 -8.51 9.29 -9.34
C ILE A 23 -8.21 10.69 -8.81
N LEU A 24 -9.26 11.49 -8.68
CA LEU A 24 -9.17 12.81 -8.06
C LEU A 24 -9.55 12.73 -6.59
N ILE A 25 -8.63 13.10 -5.72
CA ILE A 25 -8.80 13.07 -4.27
C ILE A 25 -8.85 14.53 -3.82
N ARG A 26 -10.01 14.92 -3.31
CA ARG A 26 -10.27 16.26 -2.76
C ARG A 26 -10.42 16.21 -1.26
N ARG A 27 -10.46 17.39 -0.63
CA ARG A 27 -10.64 17.59 0.80
C ARG A 27 -11.64 16.63 1.45
N ASP A 28 -12.86 16.50 0.92
CA ASP A 28 -13.90 15.66 1.53
C ASP A 28 -13.53 14.17 1.53
N THR A 29 -12.97 13.68 0.43
CA THR A 29 -12.47 12.31 0.32
C THR A 29 -11.31 12.09 1.29
N MET A 30 -10.36 13.02 1.37
CA MET A 30 -9.25 12.92 2.33
C MET A 30 -9.78 12.84 3.77
N MET A 31 -10.73 13.69 4.14
CA MET A 31 -11.34 13.69 5.46
C MET A 31 -12.03 12.36 5.78
N GLN A 32 -12.77 11.79 4.82
CA GLN A 32 -13.41 10.47 4.99
C GLN A 32 -12.38 9.37 5.25
N TYR A 33 -11.31 9.31 4.44
CA TYR A 33 -10.27 8.29 4.59
C TYR A 33 -9.45 8.46 5.86
N VAL A 34 -9.13 9.69 6.24
CA VAL A 34 -8.39 9.98 7.47
C VAL A 34 -9.22 9.58 8.70
N ASN A 35 -10.51 9.93 8.73
CA ASN A 35 -11.41 9.49 9.81
C ASN A 35 -11.51 7.96 9.85
N GLU A 36 -11.66 7.32 8.70
CA GLU A 36 -11.89 5.88 8.64
C GLU A 36 -10.65 5.04 8.96
N TYR A 37 -9.48 5.43 8.46
CA TYR A 37 -8.29 4.58 8.51
C TYR A 37 -7.27 5.01 9.56
N ILE A 38 -7.25 6.30 9.95
CA ILE A 38 -6.23 6.85 10.86
C ILE A 38 -6.81 6.96 12.28
N LEU A 39 -8.04 7.47 12.42
CA LEU A 39 -8.70 7.56 13.72
C LEU A 39 -9.19 6.19 14.19
N ASN A 40 -9.75 5.38 13.31
CA ASN A 40 -10.26 4.03 13.62
C ASN A 40 -9.25 2.91 13.30
N CYS A 41 -7.95 3.20 13.34
CA CYS A 41 -6.91 2.21 13.07
C CYS A 41 -6.97 1.04 14.07
N PRO A 42 -6.94 -0.24 13.60
CA PRO A 42 -6.99 -1.41 14.49
C PRO A 42 -5.86 -1.47 15.52
N SER A 43 -4.70 -0.88 15.19
CA SER A 43 -3.55 -0.80 16.10
C SER A 43 -3.65 0.37 17.10
N GLY A 44 -4.81 1.03 17.16
CA GLY A 44 -5.06 2.25 17.92
C GLY A 44 -4.98 3.52 17.04
N PRO A 45 -5.71 4.59 17.40
CA PRO A 45 -5.69 5.86 16.67
C PRO A 45 -4.26 6.40 16.49
N GLN A 46 -4.00 7.06 15.36
CA GLN A 46 -2.71 7.71 15.06
C GLN A 46 -2.84 9.24 15.17
N PRO A 47 -2.84 9.82 16.40
CA PRO A 47 -3.23 11.22 16.63
C PRO A 47 -2.29 12.24 15.98
N MET A 48 -0.98 11.95 15.93
CA MET A 48 -0.01 12.86 15.30
C MET A 48 -0.23 12.94 13.79
N LEU A 49 -0.36 11.80 13.12
CA LEU A 49 -0.66 11.73 11.69
C LEU A 49 -2.00 12.40 11.39
N TYR A 50 -3.03 12.11 12.19
CA TYR A 50 -4.35 12.74 12.08
C TYR A 50 -4.29 14.27 12.21
N GLN A 51 -3.52 14.80 13.16
CA GLN A 51 -3.36 16.25 13.33
C GLN A 51 -2.66 16.91 12.13
N VAL A 52 -1.64 16.26 11.57
CA VAL A 52 -0.96 16.75 10.36
C VAL A 52 -1.95 16.85 9.20
N PHE A 53 -2.79 15.82 9.02
CA PHE A 53 -3.85 15.86 8.02
C PHE A 53 -4.84 16.98 8.23
N LEU A 54 -5.34 17.16 9.46
CA LEU A 54 -6.26 18.24 9.77
C LEU A 54 -5.68 19.61 9.41
N ASN A 55 -4.38 19.82 9.67
CA ASN A 55 -3.71 21.06 9.31
C ASN A 55 -3.66 21.24 7.79
N LEU A 56 -3.23 20.21 7.05
CA LEU A 56 -3.15 20.25 5.58
C LEU A 56 -4.49 20.54 4.93
N VAL A 57 -5.55 19.88 5.41
CA VAL A 57 -6.89 20.03 4.83
C VAL A 57 -7.63 21.22 5.40
N SER A 58 -7.11 21.99 6.37
CA SER A 58 -7.86 23.09 7.02
C SER A 58 -8.13 24.28 6.10
N GLU A 59 -7.30 24.50 5.09
CA GLU A 59 -7.40 25.61 4.12
C GLU A 59 -8.69 25.54 3.27
N GLU A 60 -9.28 26.69 2.92
CA GLU A 60 -10.61 26.77 2.26
C GLU A 60 -10.73 25.91 1.00
N GLN A 61 -9.67 25.81 0.21
CA GLN A 61 -9.63 24.97 -1.00
C GLN A 61 -9.11 23.56 -0.70
N GLY A 62 -8.25 23.41 0.32
CA GLY A 62 -7.58 22.17 0.66
C GLY A 62 -6.65 21.66 -0.46
N PRO A 63 -5.79 20.68 -0.18
CA PRO A 63 -4.95 20.07 -1.19
C PRO A 63 -5.80 19.26 -2.18
N GLU A 64 -5.39 19.25 -3.45
CA GLU A 64 -5.92 18.33 -4.45
C GLU A 64 -4.83 17.32 -4.84
N ILE A 65 -5.16 16.04 -4.81
CA ILE A 65 -4.26 14.98 -5.28
C ILE A 65 -4.89 14.29 -6.49
N GLU A 66 -4.10 14.07 -7.53
CA GLU A 66 -4.46 13.23 -8.67
C GLU A 66 -3.58 11.99 -8.68
N VAL A 67 -4.21 10.81 -8.62
CA VAL A 67 -3.54 9.53 -8.89
C VAL A 67 -3.80 9.17 -10.35
N LYS A 68 -2.73 8.99 -11.13
CA LYS A 68 -2.81 8.54 -12.52
C LYS A 68 -2.34 7.10 -12.64
N PHE A 69 -2.98 6.36 -13.53
CA PHE A 69 -2.77 4.95 -13.75
C PHE A 69 -2.69 4.65 -15.24
N SER A 70 -1.69 3.88 -15.64
CA SER A 70 -1.51 3.41 -17.02
C SER A 70 -1.00 1.98 -17.04
N ILE A 71 -1.53 1.17 -17.96
CA ILE A 71 -1.10 -0.21 -18.20
C ILE A 71 -1.25 -0.51 -19.69
N ARG A 72 -0.31 -1.27 -20.25
CA ARG A 72 -0.33 -1.74 -21.63
C ARG A 72 0.48 -3.02 -21.79
N ASP A 73 0.21 -3.74 -22.87
CA ASP A 73 1.05 -4.86 -23.28
C ASP A 73 2.46 -4.39 -23.65
N PRO A 74 3.50 -5.23 -23.41
CA PRO A 74 4.83 -5.00 -23.95
C PRO A 74 4.79 -4.93 -25.48
N THR A 75 5.58 -4.03 -26.06
CA THR A 75 5.81 -4.01 -27.51
C THR A 75 6.90 -5.03 -27.90
N THR A 76 7.07 -5.31 -29.19
CA THR A 76 8.06 -6.27 -29.71
C THR A 76 9.53 -5.94 -29.37
N THR A 77 9.81 -4.73 -28.93
CA THR A 77 11.16 -4.26 -28.54
C THR A 77 11.40 -4.28 -27.03
N GLU A 78 10.38 -4.58 -26.23
CA GLU A 78 10.46 -4.57 -24.77
C GLU A 78 10.51 -6.00 -24.25
N GLU A 79 11.36 -6.24 -23.25
CA GLU A 79 11.52 -7.56 -22.66
C GLU A 79 10.23 -8.00 -21.96
N GLU A 80 9.73 -9.18 -22.31
CA GLU A 80 8.61 -9.80 -21.60
C GLU A 80 9.00 -10.12 -20.16
N ASP A 81 8.05 -9.99 -19.25
CA ASP A 81 8.29 -10.37 -17.86
C ASP A 81 8.12 -11.88 -17.71
N PRO A 82 9.07 -12.60 -17.11
CA PRO A 82 8.87 -14.02 -16.81
C PRO A 82 7.63 -14.30 -15.95
N ALA A 83 7.19 -13.33 -15.13
CA ALA A 83 5.98 -13.44 -14.32
C ALA A 83 4.71 -12.95 -15.06
N GLY A 84 4.82 -12.56 -16.33
CA GLY A 84 3.70 -12.05 -17.14
C GLY A 84 3.24 -10.63 -16.76
N GLU A 85 4.05 -9.88 -16.00
CA GLU A 85 3.71 -8.51 -15.63
C GLU A 85 3.70 -7.57 -16.85
N LEU A 86 2.59 -6.85 -17.02
CA LEU A 86 2.45 -5.83 -18.06
C LEU A 86 3.26 -4.56 -17.76
N ILE A 87 3.45 -3.73 -18.80
CA ILE A 87 4.12 -2.44 -18.67
C ILE A 87 3.10 -1.41 -18.20
N GLY A 88 3.29 -0.90 -16.98
CA GLY A 88 2.43 0.15 -16.44
C GLY A 88 3.15 1.04 -15.45
N HIS A 89 2.64 2.26 -15.31
CA HIS A 89 3.04 3.20 -14.26
C HIS A 89 1.82 3.78 -13.56
N ALA A 90 1.89 3.83 -12.23
CA ALA A 90 0.98 4.59 -11.39
C ALA A 90 1.78 5.63 -10.60
N TYR A 91 1.21 6.82 -10.44
CA TYR A 91 1.84 7.89 -9.66
C TYR A 91 0.79 8.82 -9.06
N ALA A 92 1.11 9.38 -7.89
CA ALA A 92 0.28 10.37 -7.20
C ALA A 92 0.92 11.74 -7.23
N ILE A 93 0.18 12.75 -7.65
CA ILE A 93 0.62 14.14 -7.74
C ILE A 93 -0.25 15.00 -6.86
N HIS A 94 0.38 15.80 -5.99
CA HIS A 94 -0.27 16.92 -5.32
C HIS A 94 -0.25 18.15 -6.23
N LYS A 95 -1.43 18.75 -6.44
CA LYS A 95 -1.62 20.00 -7.16
C LYS A 95 -1.83 21.12 -6.16
N ASP A 96 -0.91 22.07 -6.15
CA ASP A 96 -1.09 23.28 -5.36
C ASP A 96 -2.17 24.15 -6.02
N VAL A 97 -3.14 24.62 -5.22
CA VAL A 97 -4.25 25.46 -5.69
C VAL A 97 -3.85 26.95 -5.70
N SER A 98 -2.68 27.27 -5.13
CA SER A 98 -2.17 28.62 -4.88
C SER A 98 -1.46 29.26 -6.07
N GLY A 99 -2.06 29.26 -7.26
CA GLY A 99 -1.63 30.11 -8.40
C GLY A 99 -0.22 29.88 -8.98
N GLY A 100 0.52 28.89 -8.48
CA GLY A 100 1.78 28.42 -9.04
C GLY A 100 1.60 27.02 -9.61
N LEU A 101 2.07 26.79 -10.84
CA LEU A 101 2.06 25.50 -11.55
C LEU A 101 2.92 24.41 -10.89
N SER A 102 3.15 24.44 -9.57
CA SER A 102 3.99 23.47 -8.88
C SER A 102 3.19 22.21 -8.57
N GLU A 103 3.24 21.26 -9.50
CA GLU A 103 2.88 19.86 -9.24
C GLU A 103 4.00 19.21 -8.42
N LYS A 104 3.65 18.55 -7.30
CA LYS A 104 4.58 17.77 -6.49
C LYS A 104 4.25 16.29 -6.60
N LEU A 105 5.19 15.51 -7.13
CA LEU A 105 5.11 14.06 -7.14
C LEU A 105 5.24 13.51 -5.71
N LEU A 106 4.24 12.76 -5.25
CA LEU A 106 4.20 12.15 -3.93
C LEU A 106 4.85 10.77 -3.94
N TRP A 107 4.51 9.96 -4.93
CA TRP A 107 5.09 8.63 -5.16
C TRP A 107 4.87 8.17 -6.60
N GLU A 108 5.68 7.20 -7.03
CA GLU A 108 5.50 6.46 -8.28
C GLU A 108 5.75 4.96 -8.09
N VAL A 109 5.15 4.15 -8.95
CA VAL A 109 5.38 2.71 -9.04
C VAL A 109 5.16 2.22 -10.47
N GLY A 110 6.02 1.33 -10.93
CA GLY A 110 5.87 0.64 -12.19
C GLY A 110 6.58 -0.70 -12.20
N ARG A 111 6.59 -1.35 -13.37
CA ARG A 111 7.17 -2.69 -13.55
C ARG A 111 8.64 -2.80 -13.11
N ARG A 112 9.42 -1.70 -13.17
CA ARG A 112 10.84 -1.67 -12.77
C ARG A 112 11.07 -1.22 -11.33
N THR A 113 10.02 -0.91 -10.58
CA THR A 113 10.16 -0.55 -9.17
C THR A 113 10.72 -1.75 -8.39
N PRO A 114 11.79 -1.58 -7.60
CA PRO A 114 12.34 -2.66 -6.79
C PRO A 114 11.31 -3.16 -5.77
N SER A 115 11.34 -4.46 -5.48
CA SER A 115 10.50 -5.03 -4.43
C SER A 115 10.96 -4.61 -3.03
N LEU A 116 10.04 -4.57 -2.06
CA LEU A 116 10.32 -4.26 -0.65
C LEU A 116 11.47 -5.09 -0.06
N ALA A 117 12.36 -4.50 0.75
CA ALA A 117 13.43 -5.27 1.40
C ALA A 117 12.86 -6.33 2.35
N ASP A 118 13.58 -7.44 2.56
CA ASP A 118 13.12 -8.54 3.43
C ASP A 118 12.82 -8.08 4.86
N ALA A 119 13.52 -7.07 5.35
CA ALA A 119 13.26 -6.43 6.63
C ALA A 119 11.86 -5.80 6.66
N ASP A 120 11.47 -5.09 5.60
CA ASP A 120 10.17 -4.44 5.50
C ASP A 120 9.05 -5.47 5.35
N VAL A 121 9.29 -6.57 4.63
CA VAL A 121 8.35 -7.69 4.52
C VAL A 121 8.16 -8.40 5.87
N ALA A 122 9.24 -8.66 6.62
CA ALA A 122 9.16 -9.25 7.96
C ALA A 122 8.40 -8.33 8.94
N ARG A 123 8.63 -7.01 8.86
CA ARG A 123 7.91 -6.02 9.66
C ARG A 123 6.41 -5.98 9.31
N ALA A 124 6.08 -6.01 8.02
CA ALA A 124 4.71 -6.11 7.52
C ALA A 124 4.02 -7.37 8.05
N PHE A 125 4.68 -8.52 7.97
CA PHE A 125 4.16 -9.79 8.49
C PHE A 125 3.89 -9.75 10.00
N ASN A 126 4.85 -9.27 10.79
CA ASN A 126 4.69 -9.13 12.24
C ASN A 126 3.56 -8.16 12.60
N ALA A 127 3.39 -7.07 11.85
CA ALA A 127 2.30 -6.14 12.05
C ALA A 127 0.94 -6.72 11.66
N TYR A 128 0.87 -7.47 10.56
CA TYR A 128 -0.34 -8.18 10.15
C TYR A 128 -0.80 -9.17 11.23
N ARG A 129 0.12 -9.99 11.77
CA ARG A 129 -0.18 -10.93 12.87
C ARG A 129 -0.68 -10.22 14.13
N ARG A 130 -0.16 -9.03 14.44
CA ARG A 130 -0.64 -8.22 15.57
C ARG A 130 -2.07 -7.72 15.34
N VAL A 131 -2.38 -7.19 14.16
CA VAL A 131 -3.74 -6.76 13.80
C VAL A 131 -4.72 -7.93 13.86
N LEU A 132 -4.31 -9.08 13.32
CA LEU A 132 -5.15 -10.27 13.31
C LEU A 132 -5.37 -10.84 14.73
N ALA A 133 -4.33 -10.86 15.57
CA ALA A 133 -4.45 -11.28 16.97
C ALA A 133 -5.43 -10.38 17.74
N ALA A 134 -5.32 -9.06 17.56
CA ALA A 134 -6.25 -8.10 18.14
C ALA A 134 -7.70 -8.34 17.69
N HIS A 135 -7.91 -8.60 16.39
CA HIS A 135 -9.23 -8.92 15.84
C HIS A 135 -9.82 -10.22 16.43
N GLN A 136 -8.98 -11.24 16.64
CA GLN A 136 -9.39 -12.51 17.24
C GLN A 136 -9.54 -12.47 18.78
N GLY A 137 -9.13 -11.38 19.42
CA GLY A 137 -9.12 -11.28 20.88
C GLY A 137 -8.08 -12.18 21.56
N ILE A 138 -6.99 -12.52 20.87
CA ILE A 138 -5.89 -13.33 21.41
C ILE A 138 -4.61 -12.51 21.58
N SER A 139 -3.65 -13.03 22.35
CA SER A 139 -2.33 -12.40 22.47
C SER A 139 -1.56 -12.50 21.15
N PRO A 140 -0.83 -11.43 20.75
CA PRO A 140 -0.03 -11.46 19.55
C PRO A 140 1.08 -12.51 19.67
N PRO A 141 1.36 -13.26 18.60
CA PRO A 141 2.44 -14.24 18.61
C PRO A 141 3.81 -13.55 18.71
N VAL A 142 4.83 -14.33 19.06
CA VAL A 142 6.22 -13.87 19.02
C VAL A 142 6.57 -13.44 17.59
N ASN A 143 7.19 -12.26 17.48
CA ASN A 143 7.64 -11.71 16.21
C ASN A 143 8.65 -12.65 15.55
N VAL A 144 8.54 -12.81 14.23
CA VAL A 144 9.62 -13.42 13.45
C VAL A 144 10.82 -12.46 13.44
N PRO A 145 12.06 -12.99 13.38
CA PRO A 145 13.25 -12.16 13.29
C PRO A 145 13.20 -11.21 12.09
N ILE A 146 13.56 -9.95 12.30
CA ILE A 146 13.71 -8.97 11.22
C ILE A 146 15.16 -9.08 10.72
N PRO A 147 15.39 -9.43 9.45
CA PRO A 147 16.74 -9.46 8.90
C PRO A 147 17.34 -8.04 8.88
N PRO A 148 18.67 -7.91 9.00
CA PRO A 148 19.31 -6.59 8.97
C PRO A 148 19.09 -5.93 7.62
N ARG A 149 18.76 -4.63 7.63
CA ARG A 149 18.63 -3.88 6.38
C ARG A 149 20.02 -3.73 5.71
N PRO A 150 20.15 -4.00 4.40
CA PRO A 150 21.38 -3.68 3.70
C PRO A 150 21.65 -2.18 3.77
N SER A 151 22.90 -1.78 4.02
CA SER A 151 23.30 -0.37 4.06
C SER A 151 22.87 0.33 2.76
N PRO A 152 22.20 1.49 2.84
CA PRO A 152 21.80 2.21 1.63
C PRO A 152 23.05 2.54 0.80
N VAL A 153 23.05 2.09 -0.46
CA VAL A 153 24.20 2.24 -1.36
C VAL A 153 24.39 3.70 -1.77
N SER A 154 23.34 4.53 -1.71
CA SER A 154 23.38 6.00 -1.83
C SER A 154 22.03 6.60 -1.42
N PRO A 155 21.97 7.84 -0.91
CA PRO A 155 20.70 8.55 -0.80
C PRO A 155 20.10 8.80 -2.20
N PRO A 156 18.77 8.76 -2.36
CA PRO A 156 18.12 9.11 -3.61
C PRO A 156 18.46 10.55 -4.00
N LEU A 157 18.61 10.79 -5.31
CA LEU A 157 18.89 12.12 -5.85
C LEU A 157 17.76 13.10 -5.47
N PRO A 158 18.07 14.35 -5.12
CA PRO A 158 17.03 15.37 -4.92
C PRO A 158 16.16 15.49 -6.18
N GLY A 159 14.84 15.31 -6.04
CA GLY A 159 13.91 15.39 -7.16
C GLY A 159 13.66 14.09 -7.93
N THR A 160 14.32 12.96 -7.59
CA THR A 160 13.84 11.65 -8.05
C THR A 160 12.60 11.25 -7.28
N ALA A 161 11.59 10.77 -8.00
CA ALA A 161 10.38 10.22 -7.44
C ALA A 161 10.72 9.18 -6.35
N THR A 162 10.06 9.26 -5.21
CA THR A 162 10.24 8.22 -4.20
C THR A 162 9.34 7.05 -4.58
N ALA A 163 9.96 5.95 -4.98
CA ALA A 163 9.24 4.74 -5.34
C ALA A 163 8.42 4.24 -4.15
N ILE A 164 7.14 3.92 -4.37
CA ILE A 164 6.29 3.21 -3.41
C ILE A 164 6.36 1.69 -3.68
N SER A 165 5.78 0.88 -2.80
CA SER A 165 5.78 -0.58 -2.98
C SER A 165 5.10 -1.01 -4.28
N ARG A 166 5.63 -2.10 -4.85
CA ARG A 166 5.06 -2.79 -6.01
C ARG A 166 3.69 -3.40 -5.75
N ALA A 167 3.22 -3.51 -4.50
CA ALA A 167 1.83 -3.86 -4.22
C ALA A 167 0.87 -2.98 -5.04
N LEU A 168 1.21 -1.69 -5.21
CA LEU A 168 0.46 -0.73 -6.01
C LEU A 168 0.82 -0.71 -7.50
N SER A 169 1.60 -1.68 -8.00
CA SER A 169 1.94 -1.74 -9.42
C SER A 169 0.67 -1.88 -10.26
N PRO A 170 0.62 -1.26 -11.46
CA PRO A 170 -0.57 -1.33 -12.28
C PRO A 170 -1.05 -2.76 -12.56
N SER A 171 -0.13 -3.67 -12.83
CA SER A 171 -0.47 -5.07 -13.06
C SER A 171 -1.11 -5.70 -11.82
N ASN A 172 -0.57 -5.48 -10.63
CA ASN A 172 -1.15 -6.01 -9.38
C ASN A 172 -2.58 -5.51 -9.16
N ILE A 173 -2.79 -4.22 -9.35
CA ILE A 173 -4.12 -3.60 -9.18
C ILE A 173 -5.09 -4.11 -10.24
N TYR A 174 -4.64 -4.25 -11.49
CA TYR A 174 -5.51 -4.61 -12.61
C TYR A 174 -5.92 -6.10 -12.60
N PHE A 175 -4.99 -7.00 -12.27
CA PHE A 175 -5.20 -8.45 -12.42
C PHE A 175 -5.41 -9.23 -11.13
N ALA A 176 -5.12 -8.65 -9.97
CA ALA A 176 -5.09 -9.39 -8.71
C ALA A 176 -5.73 -8.66 -7.54
N SER A 177 -6.38 -7.52 -7.79
CA SER A 177 -7.04 -6.72 -6.75
C SER A 177 -8.21 -7.43 -6.07
N ASP A 178 -8.85 -8.38 -6.74
CA ASP A 178 -9.92 -9.22 -6.19
C ASP A 178 -9.38 -10.38 -5.32
N ALA A 179 -8.14 -10.80 -5.58
CA ALA A 179 -7.44 -11.85 -4.86
C ALA A 179 -6.57 -11.32 -3.71
N MET A 180 -6.49 -10.00 -3.48
CA MET A 180 -5.55 -9.42 -2.52
C MET A 180 -6.20 -8.44 -1.55
N PHE A 181 -5.66 -8.40 -0.33
CA PHE A 181 -5.89 -7.30 0.62
C PHE A 181 -4.70 -6.39 0.70
N TYR A 182 -4.95 -5.10 0.81
CA TYR A 182 -3.92 -4.09 0.92
C TYR A 182 -3.86 -3.52 2.32
N PHE A 183 -2.64 -3.16 2.72
CA PHE A 183 -2.34 -2.52 4.00
C PHE A 183 -1.41 -1.35 3.74
N VAL A 184 -1.69 -0.23 4.40
CA VAL A 184 -0.84 0.97 4.39
C VAL A 184 -0.26 1.16 5.78
N ASP A 185 1.04 1.40 5.87
CA ASP A 185 1.67 1.81 7.12
C ASP A 185 1.31 3.26 7.47
N LEU A 186 0.81 3.44 8.68
CA LEU A 186 0.36 4.70 9.27
C LEU A 186 1.30 5.17 10.38
N SER A 187 2.50 4.59 10.51
CA SER A 187 3.46 4.90 11.57
C SER A 187 3.97 6.36 11.56
N GLY A 188 3.66 7.14 10.53
CA GLY A 188 3.96 8.57 10.48
C GLY A 188 5.43 8.88 10.20
N THR A 189 6.25 7.88 9.86
CA THR A 189 7.68 8.04 9.59
C THR A 189 8.05 7.48 8.23
N SER A 190 9.05 8.09 7.57
CA SER A 190 9.56 7.55 6.30
C SER A 190 10.15 6.14 6.52
N PRO A 191 9.81 5.16 5.66
CA PRO A 191 10.33 3.81 5.76
C PRO A 191 11.86 3.75 5.73
N THR A 192 12.49 4.72 5.05
CA THR A 192 13.95 4.79 4.89
C THR A 192 14.69 5.29 6.14
N THR A 193 14.01 6.04 7.01
CA THR A 193 14.61 6.68 8.20
C THR A 193 14.21 6.01 9.50
N GLN A 194 13.23 5.12 9.47
CA GLN A 194 12.69 4.46 10.65
C GLN A 194 13.65 3.37 11.15
N PRO A 195 13.95 3.30 12.47
CA PRO A 195 14.71 2.19 13.03
C PRO A 195 14.02 0.85 12.79
N ASP A 196 14.79 -0.20 12.48
CA ASP A 196 14.28 -1.54 12.15
C ASP A 196 13.35 -2.12 13.24
N ASN A 197 13.59 -1.73 14.50
CA ASN A 197 12.80 -2.18 15.66
C ASN A 197 11.47 -1.44 15.84
N THR A 198 11.21 -0.39 15.06
CA THR A 198 9.96 0.36 15.19
C THR A 198 8.81 -0.46 14.60
N PRO A 199 7.75 -0.75 15.38
CA PRO A 199 6.61 -1.50 14.87
C PRO A 199 5.87 -0.69 13.79
N LEU A 200 5.40 -1.37 12.74
CA LEU A 200 4.47 -0.77 11.79
C LEU A 200 3.08 -0.62 12.42
N HIS A 201 2.34 0.40 12.00
CA HIS A 201 0.96 0.66 12.38
C HIS A 201 0.09 0.51 11.15
N LEU A 202 -0.43 -0.69 10.92
CA LEU A 202 -1.19 -0.95 9.70
C LEU A 202 -2.60 -0.41 9.79
N SER A 203 -3.07 0.12 8.66
CA SER A 203 -4.49 0.26 8.39
C SER A 203 -5.23 -1.07 8.56
N ARG A 204 -6.57 -1.01 8.65
CA ARG A 204 -7.40 -2.20 8.40
C ARG A 204 -7.20 -2.71 6.96
N PRO A 205 -7.51 -3.99 6.68
CA PRO A 205 -7.47 -4.50 5.31
C PRO A 205 -8.37 -3.66 4.39
N MET A 206 -7.91 -3.36 3.19
CA MET A 206 -8.66 -2.59 2.20
C MET A 206 -8.44 -3.09 0.77
N MET A 207 -9.22 -2.56 -0.16
CA MET A 207 -9.08 -2.85 -1.60
C MET A 207 -7.99 -2.00 -2.24
N ALA A 208 -7.58 -2.38 -3.45
CA ALA A 208 -6.50 -1.70 -4.16
C ALA A 208 -6.74 -0.18 -4.34
N PHE A 209 -7.98 0.22 -4.66
CA PHE A 209 -8.35 1.64 -4.82
C PHE A 209 -8.22 2.44 -3.54
N ASP A 210 -8.68 1.87 -2.42
CA ASP A 210 -8.55 2.51 -1.12
C ASP A 210 -7.08 2.69 -0.74
N ALA A 211 -6.25 1.70 -1.07
CA ALA A 211 -4.81 1.76 -0.81
C ALA A 211 -4.10 2.83 -1.66
N LEU A 212 -4.52 3.04 -2.91
CA LEU A 212 -4.02 4.15 -3.74
C LEU A 212 -4.37 5.51 -3.11
N ILE A 213 -5.61 5.68 -2.66
CA ILE A 213 -6.08 6.93 -2.07
C ILE A 213 -5.36 7.19 -0.74
N LEU A 214 -5.40 6.22 0.17
CA LEU A 214 -4.82 6.37 1.49
C LEU A 214 -3.30 6.55 1.44
N SER A 215 -2.60 5.82 0.57
CA SER A 215 -1.14 5.98 0.42
C SER A 215 -0.76 7.37 -0.10
N ALA A 216 -1.54 7.94 -1.03
CA ALA A 216 -1.33 9.29 -1.50
C ALA A 216 -1.60 10.34 -0.41
N CYS A 217 -2.69 10.18 0.35
CA CYS A 217 -2.95 11.00 1.53
C CYS A 217 -1.77 10.95 2.51
N VAL A 218 -1.34 9.75 2.90
CA VAL A 218 -0.29 9.56 3.92
C VAL A 218 1.05 10.11 3.41
N ALA A 219 1.35 9.94 2.13
CA ALA A 219 2.54 10.51 1.51
C ALA A 219 2.53 12.05 1.52
N LEU A 220 1.37 12.67 1.30
CA LEU A 220 1.24 14.12 1.44
C LEU A 220 1.51 14.58 2.88
N ALA A 221 0.96 13.88 3.88
CA ALA A 221 1.12 14.21 5.29
C ALA A 221 2.55 14.04 5.80
N ILE A 222 3.20 12.91 5.48
CA ILE A 222 4.55 12.59 5.96
C ILE A 222 5.63 13.27 5.11
N GLY A 223 5.31 13.59 3.85
CA GLY A 223 6.29 14.05 2.87
C GLY A 223 7.15 12.93 2.27
N ALA A 224 6.79 11.67 2.50
CA ALA A 224 7.44 10.47 1.96
C ALA A 224 6.42 9.34 1.75
N PRO A 225 6.60 8.43 0.77
CA PRO A 225 5.67 7.33 0.54
C PRO A 225 5.62 6.37 1.74
N PRO A 226 4.42 5.96 2.18
CA PRO A 226 4.31 4.91 3.20
C PRO A 226 4.72 3.55 2.64
N LEU A 227 5.05 2.61 3.53
CA LEU A 227 5.05 1.20 3.13
C LEU A 227 3.62 0.79 2.81
N VAL A 228 3.46 0.17 1.64
CA VAL A 228 2.22 -0.50 1.24
C VAL A 228 2.58 -1.93 0.95
N PHE A 229 1.73 -2.87 1.28
CA PHE A 229 1.89 -4.24 0.85
C PHE A 229 0.53 -4.87 0.65
N SER A 230 0.51 -5.93 -0.15
CA SER A 230 -0.70 -6.74 -0.29
C SER A 230 -0.48 -8.17 0.16
N VAL A 231 -1.54 -8.75 0.70
CA VAL A 231 -1.60 -10.15 1.13
C VAL A 231 -2.51 -10.88 0.16
N LEU A 232 -1.98 -11.91 -0.49
CA LEU A 232 -2.77 -12.78 -1.35
C LEU A 232 -3.74 -13.62 -0.51
N GLN A 233 -5.00 -13.66 -0.93
CA GLN A 233 -6.01 -14.53 -0.35
C GLN A 233 -5.71 -15.97 -0.75
N SER A 234 -5.68 -16.87 0.24
CA SER A 234 -5.77 -18.31 -0.04
C SER A 234 -7.09 -18.60 -0.76
N ALA A 235 -7.06 -19.50 -1.74
CA ALA A 235 -8.26 -19.97 -2.45
C ALA A 235 -9.30 -20.55 -1.48
N GLU A 236 -8.87 -20.99 -0.31
CA GLU A 236 -9.76 -21.31 0.80
C GLU A 236 -10.12 -20.02 1.55
N ARG A 237 -11.32 -19.48 1.29
CA ARG A 237 -11.93 -18.36 2.04
C ARG A 237 -11.90 -18.53 3.57
N ASN A 238 -11.62 -19.73 4.07
CA ASN A 238 -11.52 -20.07 5.49
C ASN A 238 -10.16 -19.77 6.15
N ASP A 239 -9.12 -19.41 5.37
CA ASP A 239 -7.81 -19.04 5.95
C ASP A 239 -7.72 -17.56 6.31
N MET A 240 -8.58 -16.74 5.70
CA MET A 240 -8.78 -15.37 6.13
C MET A 240 -9.31 -15.34 7.55
N GLY A 241 -8.47 -14.88 8.47
CA GLY A 241 -8.79 -14.91 9.89
C GLY A 241 -8.15 -16.07 10.66
N ARG A 242 -7.23 -16.85 10.07
CA ARG A 242 -6.34 -17.78 10.80
C ARG A 242 -4.97 -17.15 11.01
N MET A 243 -4.37 -17.38 12.16
CA MET A 243 -3.03 -16.85 12.46
C MET A 243 -1.98 -17.57 11.61
N PRO A 244 -1.28 -16.89 10.69
CA PRO A 244 -0.22 -17.53 9.92
C PRO A 244 1.05 -17.69 10.76
N ASN A 245 1.82 -18.73 10.42
CA ASN A 245 3.08 -19.05 11.07
C ASN A 245 4.29 -18.59 10.25
N SER A 246 4.12 -18.43 8.93
CA SER A 246 5.16 -17.99 8.01
C SER A 246 4.60 -17.07 6.93
N TYR A 247 5.50 -16.48 6.14
CA TYR A 247 5.14 -15.72 4.94
C TYR A 247 6.02 -16.12 3.75
N GLY A 248 5.51 -15.86 2.56
CA GLY A 248 6.28 -15.79 1.32
C GLY A 248 6.28 -14.38 0.78
N ARG A 249 7.20 -14.12 -0.14
CA ARG A 249 7.32 -12.84 -0.84
C ARG A 249 7.20 -13.10 -2.32
N ALA A 250 6.45 -12.26 -3.00
CA ALA A 250 6.34 -12.27 -4.44
C ALA A 250 6.50 -10.86 -5.01
N VAL A 251 6.93 -10.80 -6.27
CA VAL A 251 7.10 -9.54 -7.03
C VAL A 251 5.77 -9.07 -7.62
N TYR A 252 4.87 -10.02 -7.88
CA TYR A 252 3.55 -9.85 -8.49
C TYR A 252 2.63 -10.97 -7.98
N ALA A 253 1.35 -10.70 -7.77
CA ALA A 253 0.42 -11.61 -7.11
C ALA A 253 0.22 -12.97 -7.80
N HIS A 254 0.33 -12.99 -9.13
CA HIS A 254 0.22 -14.22 -9.92
C HIS A 254 1.59 -14.74 -10.39
N ALA A 255 2.68 -14.27 -9.76
CA ALA A 255 3.97 -14.86 -10.00
C ALA A 255 3.93 -16.36 -9.60
N PRO A 256 4.63 -17.26 -10.31
CA PRO A 256 4.54 -18.70 -10.06
C PRO A 256 4.86 -19.15 -8.63
N ASP A 257 5.61 -18.33 -7.88
CA ASP A 257 6.00 -18.52 -6.48
C ASP A 257 4.96 -17.99 -5.47
N SER A 258 3.89 -17.35 -5.94
CA SER A 258 2.84 -16.74 -5.13
C SER A 258 1.77 -17.73 -4.65
N ILE A 259 2.03 -19.03 -4.71
CA ILE A 259 1.03 -20.05 -4.35
C ILE A 259 0.85 -20.07 -2.82
N PRO A 260 -0.37 -19.83 -2.30
CA PRO A 260 -0.65 -19.98 -0.88
C PRO A 260 -0.49 -21.44 -0.45
N GLU A 261 0.39 -21.68 0.53
CA GLU A 261 0.54 -22.98 1.20
C GLU A 261 -0.11 -22.89 2.59
N ASP A 262 -0.62 -24.00 3.12
CA ASP A 262 -1.30 -24.04 4.42
C ASP A 262 -0.51 -23.32 5.53
N GLY A 263 -1.11 -22.27 6.09
CA GLY A 263 -0.54 -21.49 7.20
C GLY A 263 0.50 -20.44 6.80
N ARG A 264 0.75 -20.26 5.50
CA ARG A 264 1.62 -19.22 4.92
C ARG A 264 0.79 -18.13 4.23
N ILE A 265 1.14 -16.87 4.44
CA ILE A 265 0.62 -15.77 3.61
C ILE A 265 1.64 -15.33 2.58
N ILE A 266 1.23 -14.90 1.39
CA ILE A 266 2.13 -14.30 0.40
C ILE A 266 2.00 -12.79 0.45
N ILE A 267 3.12 -12.11 0.68
CA ILE A 267 3.23 -10.66 0.70
C ILE A 267 3.79 -10.20 -0.64
N VAL A 268 3.04 -9.37 -1.35
CA VAL A 268 3.51 -8.72 -2.57
C VAL A 268 4.00 -7.31 -2.21
N GLY A 269 5.24 -7.01 -2.59
CA GLY A 269 5.99 -5.85 -2.12
C GLY A 269 6.91 -5.25 -3.17
#